data_AF-A0A9X8VAY4-F1
#
_entry.id   AF-A0A9X8VAY4-F1
#
_cell.length_a   1.000
_cell.length_b   1.000
_cell.length_c   1.000
_cell.angle_alpha   90.00
_cell.angle_beta   90.00
_cell.angle_gamma   90.00
#
_symmetry.space_group_name_H-M   'P 1'
#
loop_
_entity.id
_entity.type
_entity.pdbx_description
1 polymer ?
#
loop_
_entity_poly.entity_id
_entity_poly.type
_entity_poly.pdbx_seq_one_letter_code
_entity_poly.pdbx_strand_id
1 'polypeptide(L)'
;LIFTWMSKVGSFAFSFLPVMFAIAIPLGMARENKGVAAFSGFVGFAVLNLGTNFYLTAAGVLPTSDPLVLKANNIQNILGIQSIDTGILGAVIVGIIVYRLHERFHTIRLPDALAFFGGTRFVPIVTTVVLGL
;
A
#
# COMPACT_ATOMS: atom_id res chain seq x y z
N LEU A 1 18.76 13.39 -25.04
CA LEU A 1 18.28 14.08 -23.83
C LEU A 1 16.76 14.24 -23.82
N ILE A 2 16.14 14.92 -24.81
CA ILE A 2 14.67 15.06 -24.88
C ILE A 2 13.96 13.71 -25.04
N PHE A 3 14.45 12.84 -25.95
CA PHE A 3 13.86 11.51 -26.16
C PHE A 3 13.95 10.61 -24.90
N THR A 4 15.08 10.64 -24.21
CA THR A 4 15.29 9.90 -22.95
C THR A 4 14.46 10.46 -21.80
N TRP A 5 14.27 11.77 -21.75
CA TRP A 5 13.39 12.42 -20.77
C TRP A 5 11.93 12.03 -21.00
N MET A 6 11.47 12.12 -22.25
CA MET A 6 10.10 11.76 -22.65
C MET A 6 9.81 10.29 -22.37
N SER A 7 10.76 9.39 -22.64
CA SER A 7 10.65 7.96 -22.32
C SER A 7 10.57 7.72 -20.80
N LYS A 8 11.41 8.37 -19.99
CA LYS A 8 11.34 8.24 -18.53
C LYS A 8 10.04 8.77 -17.94
N VAL A 9 9.57 9.92 -18.40
CA VAL A 9 8.29 10.51 -17.95
C VAL A 9 7.11 9.64 -18.39
N GLY A 10 7.14 9.08 -19.60
CA GLY A 10 6.10 8.17 -20.08
C GLY A 10 6.00 6.87 -19.27
N SER A 11 7.12 6.39 -18.72
CA SER A 11 7.14 5.19 -17.86
C SER A 11 6.52 5.42 -16.47
N PHE A 12 6.27 6.68 -16.07
CA PHE A 12 5.69 7.01 -14.77
C PHE A 12 4.35 6.29 -14.54
N ALA A 13 3.46 6.33 -15.53
CA ALA A 13 2.13 5.75 -15.41
C ALA A 13 2.16 4.24 -15.14
N PHE A 14 3.17 3.53 -15.67
CA PHE A 14 3.37 2.10 -15.46
C PHE A 14 4.10 1.79 -14.15
N SER A 15 5.09 2.61 -13.81
CA SER A 15 5.91 2.41 -12.60
C SER A 15 5.11 2.65 -11.31
N PHE A 16 4.14 3.57 -11.34
CA PHE A 16 3.28 3.89 -10.19
C PHE A 16 1.88 3.32 -10.29
N LEU A 17 1.61 2.51 -11.33
CA LEU A 17 0.28 1.93 -11.57
C LEU A 17 -0.26 1.18 -10.34
N PRO A 18 0.51 0.31 -9.65
CA PRO A 18 0.02 -0.37 -8.46
C PRO A 18 -0.43 0.62 -7.36
N VAL A 19 0.36 1.66 -7.08
CA VAL A 19 0.02 2.66 -6.07
C VAL A 19 -1.25 3.42 -6.45
N MET A 20 -1.37 3.81 -7.73
CA MET A 20 -2.56 4.51 -8.21
C MET A 20 -3.82 3.65 -8.07
N PHE A 21 -3.74 2.35 -8.35
CA PHE A 21 -4.87 1.42 -8.16
C PHE A 21 -5.24 1.23 -6.69
N ALA A 22 -4.25 1.10 -5.81
CA ALA A 22 -4.47 0.98 -4.37
C ALA A 22 -5.22 2.21 -3.80
N ILE A 23 -5.03 3.39 -4.39
CA ILE A 23 -5.74 4.64 -4.03
C ILE A 23 -7.11 4.71 -4.72
N ALA A 24 -7.17 4.43 -6.02
CA ALA A 24 -8.36 4.63 -6.86
C ALA A 24 -9.52 3.71 -6.50
N ILE A 25 -9.23 2.45 -6.12
CA ILE A 25 -10.24 1.45 -5.77
C ILE A 25 -11.05 1.84 -4.53
N PRO A 26 -10.45 2.11 -3.35
CA PRO A 26 -11.22 2.54 -2.18
C PRO A 26 -11.86 3.92 -2.39
N LEU A 27 -11.21 4.81 -3.16
CA LEU A 27 -11.81 6.10 -3.53
C LEU A 27 -13.09 5.94 -4.36
N GLY A 28 -13.09 5.01 -5.32
CA GLY A 28 -14.22 4.75 -6.22
C GLY A 28 -15.38 4.01 -5.55
N MET A 29 -15.08 3.14 -4.58
CA MET A 29 -16.09 2.36 -3.87
C MET A 29 -16.66 3.06 -2.62
N ALA A 30 -15.91 3.96 -1.99
CA ALA A 30 -16.37 4.67 -0.80
C ALA A 30 -17.54 5.61 -1.09
N ARG A 31 -18.63 5.48 -0.32
CA ARG A 31 -19.80 6.36 -0.40
C ARG A 31 -19.59 7.68 0.36
N GLU A 32 -18.98 7.58 1.53
CA GLU A 32 -18.69 8.69 2.44
C GLU A 32 -17.19 8.84 2.66
N ASN A 33 -16.74 10.03 3.08
CA ASN A 33 -15.35 10.30 3.47
C ASN A 33 -14.30 9.79 2.47
N LYS A 34 -14.59 9.95 1.17
CA LYS A 34 -13.80 9.46 0.04
C LYS A 34 -12.30 9.79 0.12
N GLY A 35 -11.97 10.98 0.64
CA GLY A 35 -10.57 11.39 0.83
C GLY A 35 -9.81 10.51 1.83
N VAL A 36 -10.47 10.09 2.92
CA VAL A 36 -9.87 9.22 3.94
C VAL A 36 -9.72 7.81 3.40
N ALA A 37 -10.71 7.29 2.66
CA ALA A 37 -10.62 6.00 1.98
C ALA A 37 -9.44 5.93 1.00
N ALA A 38 -9.24 6.98 0.19
CA ALA A 38 -8.12 7.11 -0.73
C ALA A 38 -6.77 7.15 0.00
N PHE A 39 -6.68 7.96 1.05
CA PHE A 39 -5.48 8.08 1.87
C PHE A 39 -5.12 6.75 2.55
N SER A 40 -6.11 6.04 3.10
CA SER A 40 -5.89 4.72 3.68
C SER A 40 -5.45 3.68 2.64
N GLY A 41 -5.81 3.85 1.37
CA GLY A 41 -5.34 3.00 0.27
C GLY A 41 -3.84 3.14 0.03
N PHE A 42 -3.36 4.39 0.02
CA PHE A 42 -1.93 4.68 -0.07
C PHE A 42 -1.16 4.13 1.15
N VAL A 43 -1.65 4.43 2.36
CA VAL A 43 -1.04 3.97 3.61
C VAL A 43 -0.97 2.44 3.65
N GLY A 44 -2.06 1.76 3.29
CA GLY A 44 -2.11 0.31 3.25
C GLY A 44 -1.11 -0.31 2.28
N PHE A 45 -0.96 0.26 1.08
CA PHE A 45 0.02 -0.21 0.11
C PHE A 45 1.46 0.03 0.58
N ALA A 46 1.75 1.18 1.19
CA ALA A 46 3.06 1.48 1.75
C ALA A 46 3.42 0.50 2.88
N VAL A 47 2.48 0.23 3.79
CA VAL A 47 2.69 -0.68 4.91
C VAL A 47 2.84 -2.14 4.46
N LEU A 48 2.10 -2.59 3.43
CA LEU A 48 2.30 -3.91 2.85
C LEU A 48 3.75 -4.09 2.35
N ASN A 49 4.30 -3.08 1.68
CA ASN A 49 5.69 -3.13 1.20
C ASN A 49 6.70 -3.15 2.35
N LEU A 50 6.45 -2.40 3.42
CA LEU A 50 7.27 -2.42 4.64
C LEU A 50 7.17 -3.76 5.39
N GLY A 51 5.97 -4.32 5.53
CA GLY A 51 5.75 -5.62 6.18
C GLY A 51 6.41 -6.76 5.42
N THR A 52 6.31 -6.72 4.08
CA THR A 52 7.02 -7.66 3.21
C THR A 52 8.53 -7.53 3.39
N ASN A 53 9.07 -6.31 3.42
CA ASN A 53 10.49 -6.08 3.68
C ASN A 53 10.96 -6.65 5.04
N PHE A 54 10.15 -6.47 6.09
CA PHE A 54 10.42 -7.05 7.41
C PHE A 54 10.42 -8.58 7.37
N TYR A 55 9.41 -9.20 6.74
CA TYR A 55 9.33 -10.66 6.61
C TYR A 55 10.53 -11.23 5.84
N LEU A 56 10.95 -10.57 4.77
CA LEU A 56 12.12 -10.98 3.98
C LEU A 56 13.44 -10.82 4.76
N THR A 57 13.53 -9.82 5.63
CA THR A 57 14.67 -9.64 6.54
C THR A 57 14.69 -10.72 7.62
N ALA A 58 13.53 -11.04 8.21
CA ALA A 58 13.40 -12.10 9.20
C ALA A 58 13.69 -13.50 8.62
N ALA A 59 13.36 -13.73 7.33
CA ALA A 59 13.68 -14.95 6.60
C ALA A 59 15.16 -15.08 6.19
N GLY A 60 16.00 -14.07 6.49
CA GLY A 60 17.43 -14.07 6.16
C GLY A 60 17.76 -13.84 4.69
N VAL A 61 16.79 -13.38 3.90
CA VAL A 61 16.93 -13.11 2.45
C VAL A 61 17.45 -11.69 2.18
N LEU A 62 17.29 -10.77 3.13
CA LEU A 62 17.77 -9.39 3.07
C LEU A 62 18.80 -9.10 4.19
N PRO A 63 19.81 -8.24 3.95
CA PRO A 63 20.08 -7.50 2.72
C PRO A 63 21.00 -8.32 1.80
N THR A 64 20.44 -8.94 0.77
CA THR A 64 21.24 -9.66 -0.23
C THR A 64 21.28 -8.81 -1.49
N SER A 65 22.48 -8.43 -1.93
CA SER A 65 22.75 -7.74 -3.20
C SER A 65 23.01 -8.71 -4.36
N ASP A 66 22.72 -10.00 -4.19
CA ASP A 66 22.85 -11.00 -5.24
C ASP A 66 21.67 -10.97 -6.23
N PRO A 67 21.93 -10.74 -7.54
CA PRO A 67 20.89 -10.66 -8.57
C PRO A 67 20.05 -11.94 -8.72
N LEU A 68 20.59 -13.08 -8.30
CA LEU A 68 19.96 -14.40 -8.40
C LEU A 68 18.84 -14.58 -7.37
N VAL A 69 19.03 -14.10 -6.14
CA VAL A 69 18.05 -14.21 -5.06
C VAL A 69 16.92 -13.19 -5.24
N LEU A 70 17.24 -12.00 -5.78
CA LEU A 70 16.25 -10.98 -6.13
C LEU A 70 15.33 -11.43 -7.28
N LYS A 71 15.89 -12.01 -8.34
CA LYS A 71 15.09 -12.55 -9.46
C LYS A 71 14.31 -13.81 -9.08
N ALA A 72 14.87 -14.68 -8.23
CA ALA A 72 14.20 -15.91 -7.81
C ALA A 72 12.95 -15.63 -6.95
N ASN A 73 12.97 -14.57 -6.13
CA ASN A 73 11.87 -14.23 -5.23
C ASN A 73 11.01 -13.04 -5.71
N ASN A 74 11.21 -12.57 -6.94
CA ASN A 74 10.50 -11.43 -7.53
C ASN A 74 10.57 -10.15 -6.66
N ILE A 75 11.73 -9.90 -6.06
CA ILE A 75 11.93 -8.76 -5.14
C ILE A 75 12.34 -7.55 -5.98
N GLN A 76 11.55 -6.49 -5.92
CA GLN A 76 11.82 -5.21 -6.57
C GLN A 76 11.80 -4.06 -5.57
N ASN A 77 12.41 -2.94 -5.96
CA ASN A 77 12.38 -1.73 -5.16
C ASN A 77 11.11 -0.92 -5.48
N ILE A 78 10.06 -1.14 -4.70
CA ILE A 78 8.77 -0.44 -4.82
C ILE A 78 8.82 0.74 -3.84
N LEU A 79 8.73 1.97 -4.35
CA LEU A 79 8.77 3.20 -3.55
C LEU A 79 10.04 3.39 -2.69
N GLY A 80 11.17 2.75 -3.03
CA GLY A 80 12.38 2.80 -2.20
C GLY A 80 12.48 1.67 -1.16
N ILE A 81 11.54 0.74 -1.16
CA ILE A 81 11.49 -0.41 -0.26
C ILE A 81 11.70 -1.69 -1.08
N GLN A 82 12.65 -2.53 -0.69
CA GLN A 82 12.83 -3.86 -1.28
C GLN A 82 11.69 -4.78 -0.83
N SER A 83 10.73 -5.00 -1.72
CA SER A 83 9.50 -5.75 -1.47
C SER A 83 9.21 -6.68 -2.64
N ILE A 84 8.33 -7.65 -2.46
CA ILE A 84 7.90 -8.54 -3.53
C ILE A 84 7.03 -7.74 -4.52
N ASP A 85 7.36 -7.81 -5.81
CA ASP A 85 6.53 -7.24 -6.87
C ASP A 85 5.26 -8.08 -7.05
N THR A 86 4.22 -7.67 -6.33
CA THR A 86 2.86 -8.19 -6.46
C THR A 86 2.10 -7.52 -7.61
N GLY A 87 2.71 -6.57 -8.32
CA GLY A 87 2.14 -5.84 -9.43
C GLY A 87 0.78 -5.21 -9.12
N ILE A 88 -0.07 -5.16 -10.14
CA ILE A 88 -1.42 -4.57 -10.07
C ILE A 88 -2.34 -5.41 -9.19
N LEU A 89 -2.17 -6.74 -9.21
CA LEU A 89 -3.03 -7.66 -8.46
C LEU A 89 -2.92 -7.43 -6.96
N GLY A 90 -1.70 -7.23 -6.43
CA GLY A 90 -1.49 -6.88 -5.03
C GLY A 90 -2.18 -5.57 -4.65
N ALA A 91 -2.05 -4.55 -5.50
CA ALA A 91 -2.71 -3.27 -5.29
C ALA A 91 -4.25 -3.36 -5.29
N VAL A 92 -4.82 -4.19 -6.16
CA VAL A 92 -6.28 -4.41 -6.22
C VAL A 92 -6.78 -5.05 -4.94
N ILE A 93 -6.09 -6.09 -4.45
CA ILE A 93 -6.43 -6.77 -3.21
C ILE A 93 -6.35 -5.80 -2.02
N VAL A 94 -5.27 -5.03 -1.92
CA VAL A 94 -5.11 -3.98 -0.90
C VAL A 94 -6.27 -2.98 -0.97
N GLY A 95 -6.60 -2.47 -2.16
CA GLY A 95 -7.69 -1.51 -2.33
C GLY A 95 -9.05 -2.04 -1.87
N ILE A 96 -9.35 -3.32 -2.14
CA ILE A 96 -10.59 -3.97 -1.70
C ILE A 96 -10.62 -4.16 -0.18
N ILE A 97 -9.49 -4.59 0.43
CA ILE A 97 -9.37 -4.73 1.88
C ILE A 97 -9.58 -3.37 2.56
N VAL A 98 -8.92 -2.34 2.08
CA VAL A 98 -9.03 -0.98 2.61
C VAL A 98 -10.47 -0.45 2.50
N TYR A 99 -11.15 -0.68 1.38
CA TYR A 99 -12.56 -0.31 1.23
C TYR A 99 -13.44 -0.98 2.29
N ARG A 100 -13.28 -2.31 2.50
CA ARG A 100 -14.05 -3.03 3.52
C ARG A 100 -13.77 -2.53 4.93
N LEU A 101 -12.52 -2.17 5.22
CA LEU A 101 -12.15 -1.57 6.50
C LEU A 101 -12.79 -0.18 6.66
N HIS A 102 -12.76 0.65 5.61
CA HIS A 102 -13.40 1.96 5.62
C HIS A 102 -14.92 1.84 5.86
N GLU A 103 -15.62 0.99 5.12
CA GLU A 103 -17.06 0.78 5.26
C GLU A 103 -17.43 0.31 6.68
N ARG A 104 -16.60 -0.53 7.32
CA ARG A 104 -16.86 -1.01 8.68
C ARG A 104 -16.50 -0.03 9.79
N PHE A 105 -15.42 0.74 9.64
CA PHE A 105 -14.80 1.47 10.74
C PHE A 105 -14.97 3.00 10.68
N HIS A 106 -15.52 3.56 9.61
CA HIS A 106 -15.66 5.02 9.46
C HIS A 106 -16.54 5.72 10.53
N THR A 107 -17.43 5.00 11.22
CA THR A 107 -18.33 5.54 12.26
C THR A 107 -18.07 4.99 13.67
N ILE A 108 -16.96 4.27 13.88
CA ILE A 108 -16.68 3.65 15.18
C ILE A 108 -16.46 4.72 16.27
N ARG A 109 -17.02 4.50 17.45
CA ARG A 109 -16.76 5.32 18.63
C ARG A 109 -15.91 4.52 19.61
N LEU A 110 -14.74 5.06 19.94
CA LEU A 110 -13.81 4.46 20.90
C LEU A 110 -14.07 5.02 22.32
N PRO A 111 -13.64 4.31 23.38
CA PRO A 111 -13.75 4.77 24.77
C PRO A 111 -13.04 6.12 24.96
N ASP A 112 -13.39 6.88 26.01
CA ASP A 112 -12.93 8.27 26.22
C ASP A 112 -11.40 8.45 26.12
N ALA A 113 -10.60 7.48 26.55
CA ALA A 113 -9.15 7.52 26.44
C ALA A 113 -8.61 7.47 25.00
N LEU A 114 -9.36 6.87 24.06
CA LEU A 114 -9.00 6.69 22.65
C LEU A 114 -9.94 7.41 21.68
N ALA A 115 -10.89 8.21 22.19
CA ALA A 115 -11.89 8.91 21.40
C ALA A 115 -11.27 9.81 20.30
N PHE A 116 -10.04 10.29 20.51
CA PHE A 116 -9.28 11.04 19.51
C PHE A 116 -9.05 10.28 18.18
N PHE A 117 -8.93 8.95 18.26
CA PHE A 117 -8.74 8.07 17.11
C PHE A 117 -10.05 7.52 16.54
N GLY A 118 -11.21 7.89 17.10
CA GLY A 118 -12.50 7.42 16.65
C GLY A 118 -12.91 7.95 15.26
N GLY A 119 -13.91 7.30 14.67
CA GLY A 119 -14.48 7.67 13.38
C GLY A 119 -13.53 7.47 12.21
N THR A 120 -13.48 8.44 11.29
CA THR A 120 -12.74 8.35 10.03
C THR A 120 -11.22 8.24 10.23
N ARG A 121 -10.67 8.78 11.31
CA ARG A 121 -9.25 8.72 11.65
C ARG A 121 -8.78 7.32 12.04
N PHE A 122 -9.69 6.46 12.45
CA PHE A 122 -9.38 5.08 12.79
C PHE A 122 -9.03 4.24 11.56
N VAL A 123 -9.58 4.60 10.40
CA VAL A 123 -9.46 3.79 9.18
C VAL A 123 -7.99 3.59 8.77
N PRO A 124 -7.15 4.65 8.65
CA PRO A 124 -5.72 4.46 8.38
C PRO A 124 -5.03 3.56 9.42
N ILE A 125 -5.36 3.68 10.70
CA ILE A 125 -4.71 2.91 11.79
C ILE A 125 -5.04 1.42 11.67
N VAL A 126 -6.30 1.06 11.41
CA VAL A 126 -6.65 -0.35 11.21
C VAL A 126 -6.03 -0.89 9.93
N THR A 127 -5.95 -0.08 8.87
CA THR A 127 -5.34 -0.53 7.61
C THR A 127 -3.86 -0.84 7.76
N THR A 128 -3.11 -0.11 8.60
CA THR A 128 -1.71 -0.46 8.87
C THR A 128 -1.59 -1.77 9.64
N VAL A 129 -2.45 -2.00 10.63
CA VAL A 129 -2.42 -3.26 11.41
C VAL A 129 -2.81 -4.46 10.55
N VAL A 130 -3.80 -4.34 9.67
CA VAL A 130 -4.28 -5.47 8.85
C VAL A 130 -3.33 -5.79 7.69
N LEU A 131 -2.68 -4.79 7.10
CA LEU A 131 -1.82 -4.99 5.92
C LEU A 131 -0.33 -5.11 6.27
N GLY A 132 0.06 -4.74 7.49
CA GLY A 132 1.42 -4.89 7.99
C GLY A 132 1.71 -6.22 8.68
N LEU A 133 0.67 -7.03 8.89
CA LEU A 133 0.71 -8.34 9.56
C LEU A 133 0.62 -9.45 8.51
#